data_AF-A0A2W4KTM5-F1
#
_entry.id   AF-A0A2W4KTM5-F1
#
_cell.length_a   1.000
_cell.length_b   1.000
_cell.length_c   1.000
_cell.angle_alpha   90.00
_cell.angle_beta   90.00
_cell.angle_gamma   90.00
#
_symmetry.space_group_name_H-M   'P 1'
#
loop_
_entity.id
_entity.type
_entity.pdbx_description
1 polymer ?
#
loop_
_entity_poly.entity_id
_entity_poly.type
_entity_poly.pdbx_seq_one_letter_code
_entity_poly.pdbx_strand_id
1 'polypeptide(L)'
;MSDVAAMTPMQYLDKATSQLRELGVMPAKVEPAPINSLLEKISDLDQEKIALIARTLGQAEVFNEVVREQTAQMEIGKRYQQITDGFNSIRDDAKRLVDQVSDGKLDWLERGSNIWMKIARGDIADRFDKIRQIYLSVTKETRNQIERETKILDAYRDFRGALKQAEVMALEVLKKAEDKLDAARKRLDEASAKVAAYSGSEPAERAKLELERDEQLRRLQDEEKRYQIAKDLADNLTISYNTSEVIMARLMQTTSAKERVYAQAVTFFSTNDSVLTALKASFTGVFGLHESTKTLDAMKEGMSKSLEDLGKIGDKVQEEAVRAGYG
;
A
#
# COMPACT_ATOMS: atom_id res chain seq x y z
N MET A 1 -35.53 -9.95 10.12
CA MET A 1 -34.43 -8.98 10.01
C MET A 1 -33.89 -8.82 11.40
N SER A 2 -32.77 -9.46 11.71
CA SER A 2 -32.09 -9.30 13.00
C SER A 2 -31.68 -7.84 13.14
N ASP A 3 -32.20 -7.16 14.17
CA ASP A 3 -31.78 -5.81 14.55
C ASP A 3 -30.26 -5.80 14.68
N VAL A 4 -29.59 -5.18 13.71
CA VAL A 4 -28.17 -4.88 13.83
C VAL A 4 -28.10 -3.72 14.82
N ALA A 5 -27.98 -4.04 16.11
CA ALA A 5 -27.73 -3.03 17.14
C ALA A 5 -26.46 -2.27 16.74
N ALA A 6 -26.61 -1.02 16.30
CA ALA A 6 -25.49 -0.18 15.92
C ALA A 6 -24.58 0.01 17.14
N MET A 7 -23.27 -0.16 16.96
CA MET A 7 -22.32 0.04 18.06
C MET A 7 -22.34 1.51 18.50
N THR A 8 -22.04 1.75 19.76
CA THR A 8 -21.91 3.12 20.29
C THR A 8 -20.69 3.83 19.67
N PRO A 9 -20.64 5.18 19.68
CA PRO A 9 -19.53 5.94 19.08
C PRO A 9 -18.17 5.53 19.68
N MET A 10 -18.16 5.32 20.99
CA MET A 10 -17.01 4.87 21.75
C MET A 10 -16.56 3.46 21.38
N GLN A 11 -17.49 2.52 21.18
CA GLN A 11 -17.15 1.16 20.77
C GLN A 11 -16.54 1.12 19.37
N TYR A 12 -17.03 1.92 18.42
CA TYR A 12 -16.42 2.05 17.10
C TYR A 12 -14.99 2.60 17.19
N LEU A 13 -14.82 3.70 17.93
CA LEU A 13 -13.51 4.35 18.07
C LEU A 13 -12.51 3.47 18.81
N ASP A 14 -12.91 2.83 19.90
CA ASP A 14 -12.05 1.96 20.70
C ASP A 14 -11.66 0.71 19.92
N LYS A 15 -12.58 0.13 19.12
CA LYS A 15 -12.26 -1.00 18.24
C LYS A 15 -11.25 -0.60 17.17
N ALA A 16 -11.50 0.51 16.47
CA ALA A 16 -10.62 1.01 15.43
C ALA A 16 -9.21 1.30 15.97
N THR A 17 -9.12 2.00 17.10
CA THR A 17 -7.83 2.34 17.74
C THR A 17 -7.11 1.11 18.28
N SER A 18 -7.83 0.13 18.82
CA SER A 18 -7.24 -1.13 19.30
C SER A 18 -6.61 -1.93 18.15
N GLN A 19 -7.28 -2.00 17.00
CA GLN A 19 -6.73 -2.66 15.81
C GLN A 19 -5.42 -2.00 15.33
N LEU A 20 -5.35 -0.67 15.32
CA LEU A 20 -4.12 0.04 14.96
C LEU A 20 -2.99 -0.19 15.98
N ARG A 21 -3.33 -0.31 17.26
CA ARG A 21 -2.37 -0.62 18.33
C ARG A 21 -1.83 -2.05 18.21
N GLU A 22 -2.68 -3.03 17.95
CA GLU A 22 -2.29 -4.42 17.71
C GLU A 22 -1.36 -4.57 16.50
N LEU A 23 -1.55 -3.73 15.48
CA LEU A 23 -0.69 -3.66 14.31
C LEU A 23 0.64 -2.94 14.56
N GLY A 24 0.79 -2.24 15.69
CA GLY A 24 1.98 -1.47 16.02
C GLY A 24 2.20 -0.25 15.11
N VAL A 25 1.14 0.28 14.50
CA VAL A 25 1.20 1.40 13.54
C VAL A 25 0.71 2.72 14.12
N MET A 26 0.38 2.76 15.41
CA MET A 26 0.00 4.01 16.09
C MET A 26 1.20 4.97 16.18
N PRO A 27 1.01 6.26 15.85
CA PRO A 27 2.06 7.27 15.99
C PRO A 27 2.39 7.52 17.46
N ALA A 28 3.65 7.88 17.73
CA ALA A 28 4.18 8.04 19.09
C ALA A 28 3.63 9.28 19.83
N LYS A 29 3.10 10.26 19.09
CA LYS A 29 2.46 11.46 19.64
C LYS A 29 1.19 11.78 18.88
N VAL A 30 0.14 12.08 19.63
CA VAL A 30 -1.11 12.65 19.12
C VAL A 30 -1.14 14.09 19.63
N GLU A 31 -1.04 15.06 18.73
CA GLU A 31 -1.14 16.46 19.12
C GLU A 31 -2.61 16.84 19.37
N PRO A 32 -2.88 17.75 20.33
CA PRO A 32 -4.24 18.19 20.59
C PRO A 32 -4.78 18.95 19.37
N ALA A 33 -5.95 18.53 18.87
CA ALA A 33 -6.57 19.12 17.70
C ALA A 33 -6.87 20.62 17.90
N PRO A 34 -6.48 21.52 16.96
CA PRO A 34 -6.74 22.95 17.07
C PRO A 34 -8.23 23.32 17.25
N ILE A 35 -9.14 22.46 16.75
CA ILE A 35 -10.59 22.63 16.87
C ILE A 35 -11.08 22.64 18.32
N ASN A 36 -10.31 22.10 19.27
CA ASN A 36 -10.68 22.05 20.69
C ASN A 36 -11.03 23.44 21.26
N SER A 37 -10.32 24.48 20.81
CA SER A 37 -10.60 25.87 21.21
C SER A 37 -11.96 26.40 20.76
N LEU A 38 -12.49 25.87 19.64
CA LEU A 38 -13.82 26.19 19.15
C LEU A 38 -14.89 25.35 19.84
N LEU A 39 -14.59 24.06 20.07
CA LEU A 39 -15.48 23.15 20.80
C LEU A 39 -15.73 23.62 22.23
N GLU A 40 -14.73 24.19 22.90
CA GLU A 40 -14.87 24.76 24.24
C GLU A 40 -15.94 25.87 24.30
N LYS A 41 -16.03 26.72 23.27
CA LYS A 41 -17.01 27.83 23.18
C LYS A 41 -18.46 27.37 23.07
N ILE A 42 -18.69 26.12 22.70
CA ILE A 42 -20.01 25.51 22.56
C ILE A 42 -20.24 24.34 23.53
N SER A 43 -19.30 24.11 24.46
CA SER A 43 -19.32 22.97 25.38
C SER A 43 -20.52 22.95 26.31
N ASP A 44 -21.04 24.13 26.68
CA ASP A 44 -22.21 24.29 27.54
C ASP A 44 -23.55 24.00 26.82
N LEU A 45 -23.56 23.84 25.49
CA LEU A 45 -24.74 23.33 24.77
C LEU A 45 -24.99 21.85 25.07
N ASP A 46 -23.92 21.06 25.07
CA ASP A 46 -23.94 19.63 25.39
C ASP A 46 -22.52 19.11 25.67
N GLN A 47 -22.12 19.14 26.94
CA GLN A 47 -20.74 18.84 27.33
C GLN A 47 -20.33 17.42 26.98
N GLU A 48 -21.24 16.46 27.14
CA GLU A 48 -21.00 15.05 26.84
C GLU A 48 -20.76 14.84 25.34
N LYS A 49 -21.66 15.35 24.49
CA LYS A 49 -21.52 15.22 23.03
C LYS A 49 -20.29 15.93 22.51
N ILE A 50 -20.00 17.13 23.01
CA ILE A 50 -18.81 17.89 22.61
C ILE A 50 -17.53 17.15 22.97
N ALA A 51 -17.45 16.53 24.16
CA ALA A 51 -16.30 15.73 24.54
C ALA A 51 -16.09 14.50 23.63
N LEU A 52 -17.18 13.82 23.23
CA LEU A 52 -17.12 12.69 22.32
C LEU A 52 -16.73 13.09 20.89
N ILE A 53 -17.24 14.23 20.39
CA ILE A 53 -16.84 14.80 19.10
C ILE A 53 -15.34 15.15 19.13
N ALA A 54 -14.89 15.85 20.18
CA ALA A 54 -13.49 16.23 20.35
C ALA A 54 -12.56 15.01 20.32
N ARG A 55 -12.92 13.95 21.06
CA ARG A 55 -12.17 12.69 21.08
C ARG A 55 -12.11 12.04 19.69
N THR A 56 -13.21 12.04 18.95
CA THR A 56 -13.26 11.45 17.60
C THR A 56 -12.39 12.23 16.63
N LEU A 57 -12.50 13.56 16.62
CA LEU A 57 -11.70 14.43 15.76
C LEU A 57 -10.21 14.37 16.09
N GLY A 58 -9.85 14.25 17.37
CA GLY A 58 -8.45 14.08 17.79
C GLY A 58 -7.81 12.78 17.30
N GLN A 59 -8.59 11.77 16.92
CA GLN A 59 -8.07 10.54 16.31
C GLN A 59 -7.98 10.61 14.78
N ALA A 60 -8.60 11.61 14.14
CA ALA A 60 -8.64 11.68 12.67
C ALA A 60 -7.25 11.76 12.03
N GLU A 61 -6.34 12.55 12.61
CA GLU A 61 -4.96 12.68 12.12
C GLU A 61 -4.20 11.36 12.21
N VAL A 62 -4.41 10.59 13.29
CA VAL A 62 -3.79 9.27 13.48
C VAL A 62 -4.19 8.31 12.37
N PHE A 63 -5.50 8.23 12.08
CA PHE A 63 -5.99 7.35 11.02
C PHE A 63 -5.51 7.80 9.63
N ASN A 64 -5.49 9.11 9.37
CA ASN A 64 -4.99 9.66 8.12
C ASN A 64 -3.51 9.33 7.90
N GLU A 65 -2.69 9.45 8.94
CA GLU A 65 -1.26 9.09 8.89
C GLU A 65 -1.08 7.61 8.59
N VAL A 66 -1.78 6.74 9.34
CA VAL A 66 -1.65 5.29 9.18
C VAL A 66 -2.07 4.84 7.78
N VAL A 67 -3.19 5.35 7.26
CA VAL A 67 -3.60 5.03 5.89
C VAL A 67 -2.54 5.51 4.89
N ARG A 68 -1.99 6.71 5.06
CA ARG A 68 -0.96 7.25 4.17
C ARG A 68 0.33 6.42 4.19
N GLU A 69 0.87 6.13 5.37
CA GLU A 69 2.13 5.39 5.51
C GLU A 69 2.00 3.94 5.05
N GLN A 70 0.90 3.27 5.38
CA GLN A 70 0.76 1.84 5.14
C GLN A 70 0.21 1.51 3.75
N THR A 71 -0.35 2.50 3.03
CA THR A 71 -0.67 2.37 1.59
C THR A 71 0.46 2.87 0.70
N ALA A 72 1.42 3.63 1.24
CA ALA A 72 2.59 4.09 0.52
C ALA A 72 3.57 2.94 0.27
N GLN A 73 3.81 2.70 -1.02
CA GLN A 73 4.83 1.86 -1.64
C GLN A 73 4.55 0.36 -1.81
N MET A 74 4.63 -0.04 -3.08
CA MET A 74 4.94 -1.38 -3.52
C MET A 74 5.98 -1.30 -4.64
N GLU A 75 7.19 -1.83 -4.41
CA GLU A 75 8.10 -2.23 -5.49
C GLU A 75 7.77 -3.63 -6.04
N ILE A 76 6.52 -4.07 -5.92
CA ILE A 76 6.09 -5.40 -6.38
C ILE A 76 6.30 -5.55 -7.90
N GLY A 77 6.10 -4.47 -8.67
CA GLY A 77 6.39 -4.46 -10.11
C GLY A 77 7.84 -4.83 -10.43
N LYS A 78 8.82 -4.28 -9.71
CA LYS A 78 10.24 -4.57 -9.93
C LYS A 78 10.58 -6.03 -9.64
N ARG A 79 9.93 -6.63 -8.64
CA ARG A 79 10.22 -8.02 -8.25
C ARG A 79 9.56 -9.05 -9.18
N TYR A 80 8.34 -8.79 -9.67
CA TYR A 80 7.77 -9.61 -10.75
C TYR A 80 8.54 -9.46 -12.07
N GLN A 81 9.13 -8.29 -12.32
CA GLN A 81 10.04 -8.11 -13.45
C GLN A 81 11.28 -9.02 -13.32
N GLN A 82 11.88 -9.14 -12.13
CA GLN A 82 13.01 -10.06 -11.91
C GLN A 82 12.67 -11.53 -12.21
N ILE A 83 11.43 -11.97 -11.94
CA ILE A 83 10.96 -13.31 -12.30
C ILE A 83 10.95 -13.47 -13.83
N THR A 84 10.37 -12.49 -14.53
CA THR A 84 10.29 -12.48 -16.00
C THR A 84 11.67 -12.44 -16.65
N ASP A 85 12.56 -11.57 -16.16
CA ASP A 85 13.94 -11.46 -16.62
C ASP A 85 14.72 -12.76 -16.38
N GLY A 86 14.47 -13.44 -15.25
CA GLY A 86 14.98 -14.78 -14.96
C GLY A 86 14.61 -15.78 -16.06
N PHE A 87 13.33 -15.88 -16.42
CA PHE A 87 12.89 -16.79 -17.49
C PHE A 87 13.43 -16.42 -18.87
N ASN A 88 13.40 -15.13 -19.24
CA ASN A 88 13.96 -14.64 -20.51
C ASN A 88 15.42 -15.04 -20.65
N SER A 89 16.17 -14.85 -19.59
CA SER A 89 17.60 -15.12 -19.60
C SER A 89 17.92 -16.63 -19.75
N ILE A 90 17.08 -17.54 -19.26
CA ILE A 90 17.24 -19.01 -19.50
C ILE A 90 16.94 -19.34 -20.96
N ARG A 91 15.85 -18.78 -21.50
CA ARG A 91 15.44 -18.97 -22.90
C ARG A 91 16.53 -18.48 -23.86
N ASP A 92 17.11 -17.31 -23.59
CA ASP A 92 18.09 -16.71 -24.49
C ASP A 92 19.40 -17.52 -24.52
N ASP A 93 19.82 -18.10 -23.40
CA ASP A 93 20.98 -19.00 -23.38
C ASP A 93 20.67 -20.35 -24.06
N ALA A 94 19.45 -20.87 -23.95
CA ALA A 94 19.03 -22.06 -24.69
C ALA A 94 19.01 -21.85 -26.21
N LYS A 95 18.56 -20.67 -26.69
CA LYS A 95 18.62 -20.30 -28.11
C LYS A 95 20.06 -20.27 -28.61
N ARG A 96 20.98 -19.65 -27.86
CA ARG A 96 22.40 -19.62 -28.21
C ARG A 96 22.99 -21.02 -28.37
N LEU A 97 22.59 -21.98 -27.55
CA LEU A 97 23.05 -23.36 -27.73
C LEU A 97 22.55 -23.98 -29.04
N VAL A 98 21.29 -23.76 -29.42
CA VAL A 98 20.73 -24.24 -30.68
C VAL A 98 21.47 -23.61 -31.86
N ASP A 99 21.76 -22.31 -31.79
CA ASP A 99 22.52 -21.60 -32.82
C ASP A 99 23.94 -22.20 -32.96
N GLN A 100 24.62 -22.49 -31.84
CA GLN A 100 25.95 -23.15 -31.83
C GLN A 100 25.93 -24.56 -32.46
N VAL A 101 24.87 -25.33 -32.24
CA VAL A 101 24.71 -26.65 -32.87
C VAL A 101 24.46 -26.52 -34.37
N SER A 102 23.70 -25.49 -34.78
CA SER A 102 23.31 -25.27 -36.17
C SER A 102 24.46 -24.75 -37.04
N ASP A 103 25.36 -23.95 -36.49
CA ASP A 103 26.47 -23.35 -37.24
C ASP A 103 27.63 -24.31 -37.52
N GLY A 104 27.72 -25.45 -36.82
CA GLY A 104 28.64 -26.55 -37.12
C GLY A 104 30.14 -26.20 -37.17
N LYS A 105 30.52 -24.99 -36.80
CA LYS A 105 31.88 -24.47 -36.93
C LYS A 105 32.52 -24.27 -35.56
N LEU A 106 33.63 -24.97 -35.38
CA LEU A 106 34.52 -24.86 -34.24
C LEU A 106 35.09 -23.45 -34.16
N ASP A 107 34.74 -22.72 -33.11
CA ASP A 107 35.54 -21.59 -32.66
C ASP A 107 35.93 -21.74 -31.18
N TRP A 108 37.24 -21.60 -30.93
CA TRP A 108 37.88 -21.78 -29.62
C TRP A 108 37.43 -20.70 -28.63
N LEU A 109 36.89 -19.58 -29.14
CA LEU A 109 36.27 -18.50 -28.36
C LEU A 109 34.96 -18.92 -27.66
N GLU A 110 34.22 -19.90 -28.19
CA GLU A 110 32.94 -20.33 -27.60
C GLU A 110 33.10 -21.13 -26.31
N ARG A 111 34.20 -21.87 -26.16
CA ARG A 111 34.50 -22.64 -24.93
C ARG A 111 34.73 -21.71 -23.73
N GLY A 112 35.38 -20.57 -23.95
CA GLY A 112 35.58 -19.55 -22.91
C GLY A 112 34.27 -18.85 -22.51
N SER A 113 33.42 -18.55 -23.49
CA SER A 113 32.09 -17.95 -23.27
C SER A 113 31.19 -18.80 -22.36
N ASN A 114 31.09 -20.11 -22.61
CA ASN A 114 30.22 -21.01 -21.83
C ASN A 114 30.69 -21.17 -20.36
N ILE A 115 31.99 -21.15 -20.11
CA ILE A 115 32.56 -21.19 -18.76
C ILE A 115 32.30 -19.85 -18.04
N TRP A 116 32.52 -18.71 -18.73
CA TRP A 116 32.25 -17.38 -18.19
C TRP A 116 30.76 -17.18 -17.86
N MET A 117 29.87 -17.76 -18.66
CA MET A 117 28.42 -17.72 -18.44
C MET A 117 28.00 -18.46 -17.16
N LYS A 118 28.54 -19.68 -16.93
CA LYS A 118 28.32 -20.45 -15.70
C LYS A 118 28.87 -19.72 -14.48
N ILE A 119 30.05 -19.08 -14.60
CA ILE A 119 30.72 -18.37 -13.50
C ILE A 119 30.00 -17.06 -13.12
N ALA A 120 29.48 -16.30 -14.09
CA ALA A 120 28.89 -14.99 -13.82
C ALA A 120 27.39 -15.00 -13.54
N ARG A 121 26.66 -15.99 -14.05
CA ARG A 121 25.19 -16.03 -13.97
C ARG A 121 24.62 -17.31 -13.32
N GLY A 122 25.47 -18.25 -12.90
CA GLY A 122 25.07 -19.55 -12.34
C GLY A 122 24.66 -20.57 -13.41
N ASP A 123 24.51 -21.84 -13.04
CA ASP A 123 23.95 -22.86 -13.94
C ASP A 123 22.43 -22.64 -14.12
N ILE A 124 21.84 -23.21 -15.17
CA ILE A 124 20.40 -23.13 -15.44
C ILE A 124 19.60 -23.62 -14.24
N ALA A 125 20.07 -24.68 -13.59
CA ALA A 125 19.45 -25.22 -12.39
C ALA A 125 19.36 -24.15 -11.27
N ASP A 126 20.46 -23.44 -11.02
CA ASP A 126 20.53 -22.37 -10.01
C ASP A 126 19.58 -21.21 -10.33
N ARG A 127 19.39 -20.92 -11.62
CA ARG A 127 18.53 -19.83 -12.08
C ARG A 127 17.05 -20.17 -11.93
N PHE A 128 16.65 -21.41 -12.22
CA PHE A 128 15.31 -21.89 -11.88
C PHE A 128 15.06 -21.84 -10.36
N ASP A 129 16.05 -22.23 -9.54
CA ASP A 129 15.93 -22.16 -8.09
C ASP A 129 15.84 -20.72 -7.60
N LYS A 130 16.61 -19.79 -8.18
CA LYS A 130 16.54 -18.35 -7.90
C LYS A 130 15.17 -17.77 -8.26
N ILE A 131 14.61 -18.13 -9.42
CA ILE A 131 13.25 -17.71 -9.81
C ILE A 131 12.23 -18.18 -8.78
N ARG A 132 12.31 -19.45 -8.35
CA ARG A 132 11.43 -20.01 -7.31
C ARG A 132 11.58 -19.26 -5.99
N GLN A 133 12.80 -18.98 -5.55
CA GLN A 133 13.06 -18.24 -4.32
C GLN A 133 12.49 -16.82 -4.39
N ILE A 134 12.71 -16.10 -5.49
CA ILE A 134 12.16 -14.76 -5.71
C ILE A 134 10.63 -14.84 -5.65
N TYR A 135 10.00 -15.76 -6.37
CA TYR A 135 8.55 -15.96 -6.34
C TYR A 135 8.03 -16.20 -4.90
N LEU A 136 8.61 -17.13 -4.15
CA LEU A 136 8.18 -17.44 -2.79
C LEU A 136 8.33 -16.22 -1.86
N SER A 137 9.41 -15.46 -2.01
CA SER A 137 9.63 -14.22 -1.25
C SER A 137 8.59 -13.15 -1.59
N VAL A 138 8.33 -12.92 -2.88
CA VAL A 138 7.34 -11.95 -3.36
C VAL A 138 5.95 -12.34 -2.88
N THR A 139 5.57 -13.60 -2.99
CA THR A 139 4.29 -14.13 -2.51
C THR A 139 4.12 -13.90 -1.01
N LYS A 140 5.13 -14.24 -0.20
CA LYS A 140 5.08 -14.05 1.25
C LYS A 140 4.92 -12.58 1.64
N GLU A 141 5.70 -11.70 1.02
CA GLU A 141 5.63 -10.26 1.31
C GLU A 141 4.32 -9.65 0.83
N THR A 142 3.86 -10.00 -0.37
CA THR A 142 2.58 -9.53 -0.93
C THR A 142 1.41 -9.94 -0.04
N ARG A 143 1.42 -11.20 0.46
CA ARG A 143 0.41 -11.69 1.40
C ARG A 143 0.38 -10.88 2.69
N ASN A 144 1.53 -10.74 3.34
CA ASN A 144 1.65 -9.99 4.59
C ASN A 144 1.17 -8.55 4.43
N GLN A 145 1.45 -7.94 3.27
CA GLN A 145 1.00 -6.60 2.95
C GLN A 145 -0.51 -6.53 2.75
N ILE A 146 -1.11 -7.43 1.95
CA ILE A 146 -2.57 -7.46 1.76
C ILE A 146 -3.27 -7.66 3.10
N GLU A 147 -2.81 -8.60 3.93
CA GLU A 147 -3.40 -8.84 5.26
C GLU A 147 -3.30 -7.61 6.17
N ARG A 148 -2.19 -6.86 6.11
CA ARG A 148 -2.02 -5.61 6.85
C ARG A 148 -2.93 -4.50 6.30
N GLU A 149 -2.94 -4.29 4.98
CA GLU A 149 -3.81 -3.30 4.31
C GLU A 149 -5.28 -3.57 4.65
N THR A 150 -5.75 -4.80 4.57
CA THR A 150 -7.13 -5.18 4.92
C THR A 150 -7.46 -4.83 6.36
N LYS A 151 -6.60 -5.16 7.33
CA LYS A 151 -6.83 -4.83 8.75
C LYS A 151 -6.89 -3.31 8.99
N ILE A 152 -6.04 -2.55 8.31
CA ILE A 152 -6.04 -1.07 8.40
C ILE A 152 -7.31 -0.51 7.79
N LEU A 153 -7.72 -1.04 6.65
CA LEU A 153 -8.94 -0.60 5.97
C LEU A 153 -10.19 -0.92 6.82
N ASP A 154 -10.22 -2.08 7.49
CA ASP A 154 -11.27 -2.43 8.43
C ASP A 154 -11.30 -1.48 9.64
N ALA A 155 -10.13 -1.16 10.21
CA ALA A 155 -10.02 -0.19 11.29
C ALA A 155 -10.50 1.20 10.87
N TYR A 156 -10.16 1.63 9.66
CA TYR A 156 -10.64 2.89 9.10
C TYR A 156 -12.16 2.86 8.87
N ARG A 157 -12.73 1.73 8.46
CA ARG A 157 -14.19 1.56 8.34
C ARG A 157 -14.89 1.74 9.69
N ASP A 158 -14.33 1.17 10.75
CA ASP A 158 -14.86 1.34 12.11
C ASP A 158 -14.70 2.80 12.58
N PHE A 159 -13.57 3.45 12.29
CA PHE A 159 -13.38 4.88 12.57
C PHE A 159 -14.37 5.77 11.82
N ARG A 160 -14.70 5.47 10.56
CA ARG A 160 -15.77 6.16 9.82
C ARG A 160 -17.13 6.02 10.50
N GLY A 161 -17.41 4.88 11.13
CA GLY A 161 -18.59 4.71 11.99
C GLY A 161 -18.62 5.70 13.14
N ALA A 162 -17.48 5.90 13.82
CA ALA A 162 -17.34 6.93 14.86
C ALA A 162 -17.51 8.35 14.31
N LEU A 163 -16.96 8.66 13.13
CA LEU A 163 -17.18 9.95 12.46
C LEU A 163 -18.65 10.22 12.15
N LYS A 164 -19.40 9.22 11.68
CA LYS A 164 -20.83 9.37 11.42
C LYS A 164 -21.62 9.64 12.70
N GLN A 165 -21.24 8.98 13.80
CA GLN A 165 -21.83 9.26 15.09
C GLN A 165 -21.48 10.66 15.61
N ALA A 166 -20.25 11.13 15.38
CA ALA A 166 -19.86 12.50 15.69
C ALA A 166 -20.67 13.52 14.87
N GLU A 167 -20.96 13.23 13.60
CA GLU A 167 -21.86 14.04 12.76
C GLU A 167 -23.27 14.11 13.37
N VAL A 168 -23.84 12.97 13.80
CA VAL A 168 -25.15 12.94 14.48
C VAL A 168 -25.12 13.82 15.74
N MET A 169 -24.11 13.68 16.58
CA MET A 169 -23.96 14.49 17.79
C MET A 169 -23.81 15.99 17.46
N ALA A 170 -23.08 16.33 16.41
CA ALA A 170 -22.90 17.72 15.97
C ALA A 170 -24.21 18.33 15.46
N LEU A 171 -25.03 17.57 14.73
CA LEU A 171 -26.36 18.02 14.29
C LEU A 171 -27.30 18.25 15.48
N GLU A 172 -27.23 17.42 16.51
CA GLU A 172 -28.01 17.62 17.75
C GLU A 172 -27.54 18.85 18.54
N VAL A 173 -26.23 19.12 18.58
CA VAL A 173 -25.68 20.34 19.17
C VAL A 173 -26.09 21.58 18.36
N LEU A 174 -26.05 21.51 17.03
CA LEU A 174 -26.51 22.58 16.14
C LEU A 174 -27.97 22.93 16.43
N LYS A 175 -28.84 21.93 16.57
CA LYS A 175 -30.25 22.15 16.93
C LYS A 175 -30.39 22.90 18.27
N LYS A 176 -29.60 22.53 19.29
CA LYS A 176 -29.60 23.25 20.57
C LYS A 176 -29.11 24.69 20.43
N ALA A 177 -28.11 24.93 19.59
CA ALA A 177 -27.62 26.28 19.30
C ALA A 177 -28.69 27.13 18.61
N GLU A 178 -29.44 26.53 17.67
CA GLU A 178 -30.58 27.17 16.98
C GLU A 178 -31.67 27.56 17.98
N ASP A 179 -32.06 26.65 18.88
CA ASP A 179 -33.06 26.93 19.93
C ASP A 179 -32.62 28.10 20.84
N LYS A 180 -31.33 28.17 21.19
CA LYS A 180 -30.76 29.25 22.01
C LYS A 180 -30.75 30.58 21.27
N LEU A 181 -30.38 30.56 19.98
CA LEU A 181 -30.36 31.72 19.12
C LEU A 181 -31.77 32.30 18.96
N ASP A 182 -32.77 31.46 18.69
CA ASP A 182 -34.16 31.87 18.56
C ASP A 182 -34.72 32.43 19.87
N ALA A 183 -34.36 31.85 21.01
CA ALA A 183 -34.71 32.40 22.31
C ALA A 183 -34.06 33.77 22.56
N ALA A 184 -32.81 33.98 22.15
CA ALA A 184 -32.13 35.27 22.27
C ALA A 184 -32.76 36.34 21.36
N ARG A 185 -33.14 35.98 20.14
CA ARG A 185 -33.87 36.86 19.21
C ARG A 185 -35.18 37.34 19.83
N LYS A 186 -35.99 36.42 20.36
CA LYS A 186 -37.27 36.76 21.03
C LYS A 186 -37.07 37.73 22.20
N ARG A 187 -36.03 37.53 23.03
CA ARG A 187 -35.73 38.45 24.15
C ARG A 187 -35.32 39.84 23.67
N LEU A 188 -34.54 39.93 22.59
CA LEU A 188 -34.17 41.21 21.99
C LEU A 188 -35.41 41.92 21.41
N ASP A 189 -36.29 41.18 20.74
CA ASP A 189 -37.54 41.72 20.20
C ASP A 189 -38.44 42.27 21.32
N GLU A 190 -38.60 41.50 22.41
CA GLU A 190 -39.34 41.94 23.60
C GLU A 190 -38.74 43.20 24.24
N ALA A 191 -37.41 43.24 24.42
CA ALA A 191 -36.74 44.42 24.97
C ALA A 191 -36.86 45.64 24.05
N SER A 192 -36.75 45.44 22.73
CA SER A 192 -36.92 46.49 21.73
C SER A 192 -38.36 47.03 21.72
N ALA A 193 -39.36 46.14 21.85
CA ALA A 193 -40.76 46.52 21.95
C ALA A 193 -41.06 47.34 23.21
N LYS A 194 -40.44 47.01 24.36
CA LYS A 194 -40.56 47.81 25.60
C LYS A 194 -40.04 49.24 25.40
N VAL A 195 -38.88 49.40 24.74
CA VAL A 195 -38.32 50.72 24.41
C VAL A 195 -39.25 51.49 23.48
N ALA A 196 -39.76 50.84 22.43
CA ALA A 196 -40.66 51.47 21.45
C ALA A 196 -42.02 51.86 22.04
N ALA A 197 -42.53 51.08 22.99
CA ALA A 197 -43.80 51.33 23.66
C ALA A 197 -43.70 52.33 24.83
N TYR A 198 -42.49 52.79 25.19
CA TYR A 198 -42.32 53.74 26.28
C TYR A 198 -42.92 55.10 25.92
N SER A 199 -43.97 55.49 26.65
CA SER A 199 -44.70 56.76 26.49
C SER A 199 -44.51 57.73 27.67
N GLY A 200 -43.63 57.38 28.62
CA GLY A 200 -43.33 58.22 29.77
C GLY A 200 -42.48 59.44 29.42
N SER A 201 -42.46 60.42 30.32
CA SER A 201 -41.70 61.67 30.15
C SER A 201 -40.33 61.64 30.83
N GLU A 202 -39.99 60.58 31.58
CA GLU A 202 -38.77 60.51 32.40
C GLU A 202 -37.59 59.97 31.59
N PRO A 203 -36.56 60.78 31.27
CA PRO A 203 -35.46 60.34 30.42
C PRO A 203 -34.66 59.17 31.01
N ALA A 204 -34.53 59.11 32.33
CA ALA A 204 -33.78 58.06 33.03
C ALA A 204 -34.44 56.68 32.88
N GLU A 205 -35.77 56.60 32.81
CA GLU A 205 -36.48 55.34 32.63
C GLU A 205 -36.31 54.79 31.22
N ARG A 206 -36.38 55.66 30.21
CA ARG A 206 -36.11 55.28 28.82
C ARG A 206 -34.68 54.77 28.65
N ALA A 207 -33.70 55.46 29.24
CA ALA A 207 -32.30 55.04 29.17
C ALA A 207 -32.05 53.65 29.80
N LYS A 208 -32.77 53.30 30.87
CA LYS A 208 -32.71 51.94 31.47
C LYS A 208 -33.24 50.87 30.52
N LEU A 209 -34.34 51.13 29.81
CA LEU A 209 -34.89 50.21 28.81
C LEU A 209 -33.94 50.05 27.60
N GLU A 210 -33.32 51.14 27.15
CA GLU A 210 -32.32 51.11 26.08
C GLU A 210 -31.10 50.29 26.49
N LEU A 211 -30.64 50.41 27.74
CA LEU A 211 -29.56 49.58 28.28
C LEU A 211 -29.94 48.08 28.30
N GLU A 212 -31.15 47.74 28.76
CA GLU A 212 -31.64 46.34 28.76
C GLU A 212 -31.65 45.76 27.33
N ARG A 213 -32.15 46.53 26.35
CA ARG A 213 -32.12 46.14 24.93
C ARG A 213 -30.69 45.91 24.44
N ASP A 214 -29.77 46.81 24.76
CA ASP A 214 -28.38 46.71 24.32
C ASP A 214 -27.65 45.51 24.96
N GLU A 215 -27.99 45.16 26.20
CA GLU A 215 -27.52 43.91 26.83
C GLU A 215 -28.08 42.66 26.11
N GLN A 216 -29.36 42.66 25.71
CA GLN A 216 -29.92 41.56 24.92
C GLN A 216 -29.28 41.48 23.53
N LEU A 217 -28.93 42.61 22.91
CA LEU A 217 -28.23 42.63 21.63
C LEU A 217 -26.85 41.97 21.72
N ARG A 218 -26.10 42.24 22.79
CA ARG A 218 -24.80 41.57 23.03
C ARG A 218 -24.98 40.06 23.21
N ARG A 219 -25.98 39.63 23.97
CA ARG A 219 -26.29 38.21 24.16
C ARG A 219 -26.66 37.54 22.84
N LEU A 220 -27.46 38.19 22.00
CA LEU A 220 -27.80 37.69 20.68
C LEU A 220 -26.55 37.49 19.82
N GLN A 221 -25.65 38.48 19.78
CA GLN A 221 -24.40 38.39 19.02
C GLN A 221 -23.50 37.24 19.50
N ASP A 222 -23.48 36.95 20.81
CA ASP A 222 -22.72 35.82 21.34
C ASP A 222 -23.36 34.47 20.98
N GLU A 223 -24.69 34.36 21.01
CA GLU A 223 -25.40 33.16 20.53
C GLU A 223 -25.23 32.96 19.01
N GLU A 224 -25.20 34.03 18.21
CA GLU A 224 -24.93 33.94 16.77
C GLU A 224 -23.55 33.35 16.47
N LYS A 225 -22.50 33.78 17.21
CA LYS A 225 -21.15 33.20 17.08
C LYS A 225 -21.15 31.71 17.43
N ARG A 226 -21.83 31.33 18.51
CA ARG A 226 -21.91 29.93 18.96
C ARG A 226 -22.67 29.05 17.98
N TYR A 227 -23.78 29.55 17.45
CA TYR A 227 -24.53 28.91 16.37
C TYR A 227 -23.64 28.67 15.15
N GLN A 228 -22.87 29.68 14.72
CA GLN A 228 -21.99 29.53 13.57
C GLN A 228 -20.92 28.45 13.79
N ILE A 229 -20.32 28.37 14.98
CA ILE A 229 -19.36 27.31 15.32
C ILE A 229 -20.02 25.93 15.25
N ALA A 230 -21.21 25.76 15.85
CA ALA A 230 -21.93 24.50 15.83
C ALA A 230 -22.35 24.09 14.41
N LYS A 231 -22.74 25.07 13.59
CA LYS A 231 -23.09 24.87 12.18
C LYS A 231 -21.89 24.42 11.37
N ASP A 232 -20.78 25.17 11.45
CA ASP A 232 -19.55 24.83 10.74
C ASP A 232 -19.04 23.44 11.14
N LEU A 233 -19.15 23.07 12.43
CA LEU A 233 -18.80 21.75 12.90
C LEU A 233 -19.64 20.65 12.24
N ALA A 234 -20.97 20.81 12.23
CA ALA A 234 -21.88 19.83 11.63
C ALA A 234 -21.69 19.70 10.11
N ASP A 235 -21.58 20.83 9.41
CA ASP A 235 -21.37 20.88 7.96
C ASP A 235 -20.03 20.22 7.58
N ASN A 236 -18.95 20.56 8.28
CA ASN A 236 -17.63 19.98 7.99
C ASN A 236 -17.52 18.50 8.35
N LEU A 237 -18.17 18.03 9.43
CA LEU A 237 -18.25 16.59 9.73
C LEU A 237 -18.99 15.83 8.64
N THR A 238 -20.09 16.39 8.13
CA THR A 238 -20.86 15.82 7.02
C THR A 238 -20.00 15.72 5.74
N ILE A 239 -19.28 16.79 5.40
CA ILE A 239 -18.36 16.81 4.24
C ILE A 239 -17.25 15.78 4.41
N SER A 240 -16.63 15.74 5.59
CA SER A 240 -15.53 14.82 5.92
C SER A 240 -15.98 13.36 5.80
N TYR A 241 -17.11 13.00 6.40
CA TYR A 241 -17.68 11.66 6.31
C TYR A 241 -17.94 11.24 4.86
N ASN A 242 -18.61 12.10 4.08
CA ASN A 242 -18.96 11.79 2.68
C ASN A 242 -17.72 11.67 1.78
N THR A 243 -16.75 12.57 1.95
CA THR A 243 -15.53 12.56 1.13
C THR A 243 -14.64 11.37 1.47
N SER A 244 -14.61 10.97 2.75
CA SER A 244 -13.87 9.78 3.19
C SER A 244 -14.41 8.49 2.55
N GLU A 245 -15.70 8.42 2.20
CA GLU A 245 -16.32 7.24 1.58
C GLU A 245 -15.72 6.92 0.21
N VAL A 246 -15.64 7.93 -0.64
CA VAL A 246 -15.19 7.77 -2.03
C VAL A 246 -13.73 7.32 -2.05
N ILE A 247 -12.89 7.96 -1.25
CA ILE A 247 -11.47 7.62 -1.11
C ILE A 247 -11.34 6.19 -0.58
N MET A 248 -12.11 5.85 0.46
CA MET A 248 -12.05 4.54 1.08
C MET A 248 -12.51 3.42 0.15
N ALA A 249 -13.61 3.64 -0.59
CA ALA A 249 -14.08 2.70 -1.58
C ALA A 249 -13.00 2.42 -2.64
N ARG A 250 -12.27 3.46 -3.07
CA ARG A 250 -11.17 3.31 -4.02
C ARG A 250 -9.99 2.51 -3.44
N LEU A 251 -9.66 2.72 -2.17
CA LEU A 251 -8.63 1.94 -1.47
C LEU A 251 -9.04 0.46 -1.36
N MET A 252 -10.26 0.18 -0.91
CA MET A 252 -10.80 -1.19 -0.83
C MET A 252 -10.80 -1.89 -2.19
N GLN A 253 -11.22 -1.20 -3.25
CA GLN A 253 -11.17 -1.73 -4.62
C GLN A 253 -9.73 -2.08 -5.03
N THR A 254 -8.77 -1.23 -4.70
CA THR A 254 -7.36 -1.44 -5.01
C THR A 254 -6.80 -2.64 -4.26
N THR A 255 -7.03 -2.75 -2.96
CA THR A 255 -6.60 -3.90 -2.15
C THR A 255 -7.27 -5.20 -2.61
N SER A 256 -8.55 -5.17 -2.97
CA SER A 256 -9.26 -6.33 -3.54
C SER A 256 -8.66 -6.77 -4.88
N ALA A 257 -8.27 -5.83 -5.73
CA ALA A 257 -7.59 -6.13 -6.99
C ALA A 257 -6.19 -6.75 -6.74
N LYS A 258 -5.43 -6.23 -5.77
CA LYS A 258 -4.14 -6.82 -5.37
C LYS A 258 -4.33 -8.25 -4.87
N GLU A 259 -5.32 -8.51 -4.02
CA GLU A 259 -5.65 -9.84 -3.52
C GLU A 259 -5.98 -10.81 -4.66
N ARG A 260 -6.75 -10.36 -5.65
CA ARG A 260 -7.05 -11.18 -6.83
C ARG A 260 -5.83 -11.51 -7.66
N VAL A 261 -4.96 -10.53 -7.91
CA VAL A 261 -3.69 -10.74 -8.65
C VAL A 261 -2.78 -11.70 -7.88
N TYR A 262 -2.66 -11.53 -6.57
CA TYR A 262 -1.93 -12.44 -5.68
C TYR A 262 -2.48 -13.87 -5.78
N ALA A 263 -3.80 -14.05 -5.65
CA ALA A 263 -4.42 -15.38 -5.72
C ALA A 263 -4.17 -16.06 -7.09
N GLN A 264 -4.25 -15.29 -8.19
CA GLN A 264 -3.92 -15.80 -9.51
C GLN A 264 -2.45 -16.19 -9.65
N ALA A 265 -1.52 -15.35 -9.18
CA ALA A 265 -0.09 -15.65 -9.21
C ALA A 265 0.23 -16.92 -8.41
N VAL A 266 -0.31 -17.03 -7.20
CA VAL A 266 -0.11 -18.22 -6.35
C VAL A 266 -0.66 -19.47 -7.00
N THR A 267 -1.87 -19.40 -7.56
CA THR A 267 -2.50 -20.54 -8.26
C THR A 267 -1.66 -20.96 -9.47
N PHE A 268 -1.22 -20.00 -10.29
CA PHE A 268 -0.40 -20.28 -11.47
C PHE A 268 0.89 -21.00 -11.09
N PHE A 269 1.68 -20.46 -10.17
CA PHE A 269 2.96 -21.08 -9.79
C PHE A 269 2.78 -22.41 -9.08
N SER A 270 1.78 -22.55 -8.21
CA SER A 270 1.54 -23.80 -7.49
C SER A 270 1.08 -24.93 -8.41
N THR A 271 0.27 -24.61 -9.43
CA THR A 271 -0.21 -25.60 -10.42
C THR A 271 0.81 -25.94 -11.49
N ASN A 272 1.79 -25.05 -11.73
CA ASN A 272 2.84 -25.24 -12.73
C ASN A 272 4.21 -25.63 -12.13
N ASP A 273 4.31 -25.91 -10.83
CA ASP A 273 5.58 -26.27 -10.17
C ASP A 273 6.22 -27.53 -10.80
N SER A 274 5.39 -28.52 -11.16
CA SER A 274 5.83 -29.72 -11.89
C SER A 274 6.36 -29.40 -13.29
N VAL A 275 5.71 -28.48 -14.00
CA VAL A 275 6.13 -28.01 -15.33
C VAL A 275 7.46 -27.26 -15.23
N LEU A 276 7.61 -26.36 -14.26
CA LEU A 276 8.86 -25.65 -14.01
C LEU A 276 10.00 -26.61 -13.65
N THR A 277 9.71 -27.64 -12.87
CA THR A 277 10.67 -28.70 -12.53
C THR A 277 11.06 -29.53 -13.76
N ALA A 278 10.09 -29.90 -14.60
CA ALA A 278 10.35 -30.60 -15.86
C ALA A 278 11.15 -29.74 -16.84
N LEU A 279 10.87 -28.43 -16.92
CA LEU A 279 11.65 -27.48 -17.73
C LEU A 279 13.09 -27.37 -17.20
N LYS A 280 13.29 -27.24 -15.89
CA LYS A 280 14.62 -27.27 -15.27
C LYS A 280 15.39 -28.52 -15.68
N ALA A 281 14.79 -29.70 -15.49
CA ALA A 281 15.42 -30.97 -15.86
C ALA A 281 15.72 -31.08 -17.36
N SER A 282 14.78 -30.64 -18.22
CA SER A 282 14.94 -30.68 -19.68
C SER A 282 16.07 -29.77 -20.15
N PHE A 283 16.12 -28.52 -19.66
CA PHE A 283 17.20 -27.60 -20.02
C PHE A 283 18.55 -28.08 -19.48
N THR A 284 18.64 -28.53 -18.23
CA THR A 284 19.88 -29.10 -17.69
C THR A 284 20.33 -30.33 -18.50
N GLY A 285 19.40 -31.21 -18.89
CA GLY A 285 19.70 -32.39 -19.70
C GLY A 285 20.22 -32.04 -21.10
N VAL A 286 19.56 -31.11 -21.80
CA VAL A 286 19.98 -30.64 -23.14
C VAL A 286 21.36 -29.97 -23.08
N PHE A 287 21.62 -29.16 -22.06
CA PHE A 287 22.93 -28.54 -21.86
C PHE A 287 24.02 -29.57 -21.57
N GLY A 288 23.74 -30.56 -20.71
CA GLY A 288 24.69 -31.64 -20.41
C GLY A 288 24.99 -32.52 -21.62
N LEU A 289 23.99 -32.80 -22.47
CA LEU A 289 24.18 -33.51 -23.73
C LEU A 289 25.07 -32.72 -24.70
N HIS A 290 24.85 -31.41 -24.84
CA HIS A 290 25.69 -30.55 -25.68
C HIS A 290 27.15 -30.55 -25.22
N GLU A 291 27.38 -30.44 -23.91
CA GLU A 291 28.73 -30.49 -23.32
C GLU A 291 29.42 -31.85 -23.56
N SER A 292 28.67 -32.94 -23.43
CA SER A 292 29.16 -34.30 -23.69
C SER A 292 29.50 -34.51 -25.16
N THR A 293 28.66 -34.04 -26.09
CA THR A 293 28.91 -34.10 -27.54
C THR A 293 30.15 -33.27 -27.91
N LYS A 294 30.26 -32.04 -27.39
CA LYS A 294 31.44 -31.19 -27.60
C LYS A 294 32.72 -31.85 -27.08
N THR A 295 32.65 -32.56 -25.95
CA THR A 295 33.78 -33.30 -25.39
C THR A 295 34.18 -34.47 -26.28
N LEU A 296 33.20 -35.25 -26.77
CA LEU A 296 33.44 -36.38 -27.67
C LEU A 296 34.10 -35.92 -28.98
N ASP A 297 33.64 -34.83 -29.58
CA ASP A 297 34.22 -34.33 -30.83
C ASP A 297 35.64 -33.80 -30.62
N ALA A 298 35.93 -33.15 -29.49
CA ALA A 298 37.28 -32.77 -29.12
C ALA A 298 38.21 -33.99 -28.95
N MET A 299 37.71 -35.09 -28.37
CA MET A 299 38.46 -36.34 -28.25
C MET A 299 38.76 -36.96 -29.63
N LYS A 300 37.78 -36.98 -30.55
CA LYS A 300 37.99 -37.44 -31.94
C LYS A 300 39.06 -36.61 -32.64
N GLU A 301 39.00 -35.28 -32.51
CA GLU A 301 39.99 -34.37 -33.11
C GLU A 301 41.39 -34.62 -32.54
N GLY A 302 41.51 -34.79 -31.21
CA GLY A 302 42.77 -35.11 -30.55
C GLY A 302 43.36 -36.45 -31.01
N MET A 303 42.52 -37.47 -31.23
CA MET A 303 42.93 -38.76 -31.78
C MET A 303 43.44 -38.60 -33.23
N SER A 304 42.71 -37.87 -34.08
CA SER A 304 43.14 -37.59 -35.46
C SER A 304 44.49 -36.86 -35.50
N LYS A 305 44.68 -35.84 -34.64
CA LYS A 305 45.97 -35.12 -34.52
C LYS A 305 47.09 -36.05 -34.04
N SER A 306 46.82 -36.93 -33.08
CA SER A 306 47.80 -37.89 -32.59
C SER A 306 48.24 -38.88 -33.67
N LEU A 307 47.32 -39.31 -34.55
CA LEU A 307 47.64 -40.15 -35.71
C LEU A 307 48.47 -39.40 -36.75
N GLU A 308 48.17 -38.13 -37.01
CA GLU A 308 48.95 -37.26 -37.90
C GLU A 308 50.38 -37.07 -37.38
N ASP A 309 50.53 -36.80 -36.08
CA ASP A 309 51.84 -36.64 -35.45
C ASP A 309 52.62 -37.95 -35.44
N LEU A 310 51.98 -39.10 -35.21
CA LEU A 310 52.59 -40.43 -35.35
C LEU A 310 53.12 -40.66 -36.78
N GLY A 311 52.35 -40.26 -37.80
CA GLY A 311 52.79 -40.32 -39.20
C GLY A 311 54.05 -39.48 -39.42
N LYS A 312 54.04 -38.20 -39.00
CA LYS A 312 55.20 -37.30 -39.13
C LYS A 312 56.43 -37.78 -38.37
N ILE A 313 56.25 -38.35 -37.17
CA ILE A 313 57.35 -38.92 -36.38
C ILE A 313 57.88 -40.18 -37.07
N GLY A 314 56.99 -41.05 -37.53
CA GLY A 314 57.34 -42.26 -38.29
C GLY A 314 58.16 -41.93 -39.52
N ASP A 315 57.72 -40.97 -40.34
CA ASP A 315 58.42 -40.51 -41.54
C ASP A 315 59.83 -39.99 -41.20
N LYS A 316 59.96 -39.16 -40.15
CA LYS A 316 61.27 -38.64 -39.71
C LYS A 316 62.21 -39.73 -39.21
N VAL A 317 61.70 -40.64 -38.37
CA VAL A 317 62.50 -41.75 -37.83
C VAL A 317 62.94 -42.69 -38.96
N GLN A 318 62.06 -42.94 -39.93
CA GLN A 318 62.37 -43.77 -41.09
C GLN A 318 63.36 -43.08 -42.05
N GLU A 319 63.23 -41.77 -42.27
CA GLU A 319 64.18 -40.95 -43.03
C GLU A 319 65.58 -40.97 -42.38
N GLU A 320 65.66 -40.78 -41.05
CA GLU A 320 66.93 -40.86 -40.31
C GLU A 320 67.54 -42.27 -40.37
N ALA A 321 66.72 -43.32 -40.26
CA ALA A 321 67.19 -44.70 -40.37
C ALA A 321 67.71 -45.04 -41.79
N VAL A 322 67.03 -44.57 -42.84
CA VAL A 322 67.48 -44.74 -44.24
C VAL A 322 68.78 -43.97 -44.48
N ARG A 323 68.88 -42.73 -44.01
CA ARG A 323 70.10 -41.91 -44.09
C ARG A 323 71.29 -42.58 -43.38
N ALA A 324 71.08 -43.14 -42.20
CA ALA A 324 72.13 -43.87 -41.48
C ALA A 324 72.52 -45.21 -42.14
N GLY A 325 71.56 -45.90 -42.78
CA GLY A 325 71.78 -47.21 -43.39
C GLY A 325 72.38 -47.19 -44.80
N TYR A 326 72.13 -46.13 -45.58
CA TYR A 326 72.53 -46.04 -46.99
C TYR A 326 73.44 -44.85 -47.33
N GLY A 327 73.67 -43.92 -46.39
CA GLY A 327 74.48 -42.71 -46.57
C GLY A 327 73.65 -41.49 -46.97
#